data_AF-A0A947A7T9-F1
#
_entry.id   AF-A0A947A7T9-F1
#
_cell.length_a   1.000
_cell.length_b   1.000
_cell.length_c   1.000
_cell.angle_alpha   90.00
_cell.angle_beta   90.00
_cell.angle_gamma   90.00
#
_symmetry.space_group_name_H-M   'P 1'
#
loop_
_entity.id
_entity.type
_entity.pdbx_description
1 polymer ?
#
loop_
_entity_poly.entity_id
_entity_poly.type
_entity_poly.pdbx_seq_one_letter_code
_entity_poly.pdbx_strand_id
1 'polypeptide(L)'
;CIRNGEDYILSFSPELFFRINNEEIVARPMKGTMKRGRTVPEDLRHATFLQSDVKNRSENVMIVDLLRNDLSRLVDATGGGTVKVDSLFDIERYRSVFQMTSSIVAKRNKSSRMQISEVLNSLFPCGSVTGAPKIRTMEIIDELEKEPRGVYTGAIGYFSPDRRAIFNVPIRTIVLSGMQGEMGIGSGIVADSSPETEWQECLLKARFLTSPLPKFDLIETALYHPEKGIIYLKDHLDRLQDSAYYFNFSFNRFRIETELQQYLNGLKQHDYSRIRLTLSGNGKLHISSSNCASPGAFELPEKPSEYHAKPVLIDFADQKIDSSTPWVFHKTTMRQLYDQAYEKARSMGLFDVLFCNGRDEITEGCITNIFIVKDGCYYTPPRMSGLLDGIMRKQLLSVDRPFQPRERILYKEDIIQAEHLFVCNSVRGVLPAQLQKH
;
A
#
# COMPACT_ATOMS: atom_id res chain seq x y z
N CYS A 1 -18.42 -15.53 -3.13
CA CYS A 1 -18.46 -16.63 -4.10
C CYS A 1 -19.89 -17.14 -4.15
N ILE A 2 -20.53 -17.09 -5.31
CA ILE A 2 -21.87 -17.63 -5.55
C ILE A 2 -21.73 -18.69 -6.63
N ARG A 3 -22.32 -19.86 -6.41
CA ARG A 3 -22.39 -20.91 -7.42
C ARG A 3 -23.73 -20.77 -8.15
N ASN A 4 -23.70 -20.68 -9.47
CA ASN A 4 -24.88 -20.63 -10.33
C ASN A 4 -24.78 -21.76 -11.36
N GLY A 5 -25.35 -22.93 -11.05
CA GLY A 5 -25.14 -24.13 -11.86
C GLY A 5 -23.67 -24.57 -11.84
N GLU A 6 -23.05 -24.56 -13.02
CA GLU A 6 -21.62 -24.86 -13.24
C GLU A 6 -20.72 -23.62 -13.11
N ASP A 7 -21.31 -22.42 -13.16
CA ASP A 7 -20.56 -21.18 -13.08
C ASP A 7 -20.33 -20.73 -11.63
N TYR A 8 -19.24 -19.99 -11.43
CA TYR A 8 -18.92 -19.34 -10.16
C TYR A 8 -18.80 -17.83 -10.34
N ILE A 9 -19.50 -17.08 -9.49
CA ILE A 9 -19.42 -15.62 -9.43
C ILE A 9 -18.58 -15.23 -8.22
N LEU A 10 -17.39 -14.69 -8.47
CA LEU A 10 -16.43 -14.22 -7.47
C LEU A 10 -16.47 -12.69 -7.41
N SER A 11 -17.36 -12.15 -6.56
CA SER A 11 -17.48 -10.71 -6.36
C SER A 11 -16.47 -10.18 -5.34
N PHE A 12 -15.60 -9.28 -5.78
CA PHE A 12 -14.73 -8.42 -4.95
C PHE A 12 -15.19 -6.96 -5.01
N SER A 13 -16.47 -6.74 -5.29
CA SER A 13 -17.01 -5.40 -5.47
C SER A 13 -16.84 -4.54 -4.22
N PRO A 14 -16.34 -3.31 -4.39
CA PRO A 14 -16.20 -2.33 -3.32
C PRO A 14 -17.45 -1.45 -3.15
N GLU A 15 -18.44 -1.52 -4.05
CA GLU A 15 -19.56 -0.57 -4.09
C GLU A 15 -20.85 -1.15 -3.49
N LEU A 16 -21.35 -0.53 -2.43
CA LEU A 16 -22.66 -0.83 -1.88
C LEU A 16 -23.73 -0.17 -2.78
N PHE A 17 -24.49 -1.00 -3.48
CA PHE A 17 -25.61 -0.54 -4.29
C PHE A 17 -26.71 -0.01 -3.37
N PHE A 18 -27.23 -0.86 -2.50
CA PHE A 18 -28.08 -0.44 -1.39
C PHE A 18 -28.08 -1.46 -0.25
N ARG A 19 -28.36 -0.97 0.96
CA ARG A 19 -28.67 -1.77 2.14
C ARG A 19 -29.98 -1.29 2.74
N ILE A 20 -30.87 -2.23 3.08
CA ILE A 20 -32.09 -1.99 3.83
C ILE A 20 -31.93 -2.58 5.22
N ASN A 21 -32.15 -1.76 6.23
CA ASN A 21 -32.25 -2.19 7.61
C ASN A 21 -33.43 -1.45 8.27
N ASN A 22 -34.53 -2.18 8.51
CA ASN A 22 -35.81 -1.60 8.93
C ASN A 22 -36.28 -0.50 7.95
N GLU A 23 -36.55 0.71 8.43
CA GLU A 23 -37.00 1.84 7.63
C GLU A 23 -35.86 2.57 6.91
N GLU A 24 -34.61 2.19 7.13
CA GLU A 24 -33.44 2.86 6.56
C GLU A 24 -32.95 2.15 5.29
N ILE A 25 -32.75 2.94 4.22
CA ILE A 25 -32.09 2.52 2.99
C ILE A 25 -30.82 3.34 2.85
N VAL A 26 -29.68 2.67 2.70
CA VAL A 26 -28.37 3.30 2.52
C VAL A 26 -27.82 2.92 1.16
N ALA A 27 -27.49 3.89 0.33
CA ALA A 27 -26.72 3.71 -0.89
C ALA A 27 -25.36 4.39 -0.74
N ARG A 28 -24.30 3.78 -1.29
CA ARG A 28 -22.95 4.33 -1.17
C ARG A 28 -22.23 4.36 -2.51
N PRO A 29 -22.58 5.32 -3.39
CA PRO A 29 -21.89 5.46 -4.67
C PRO A 29 -20.40 5.72 -4.50
N MET A 30 -19.65 5.34 -5.53
CA MET A 30 -18.25 5.66 -5.64
C MET A 30 -17.90 6.27 -7.00
N LYS A 31 -17.14 7.36 -6.95
CA LYS A 31 -16.50 8.00 -8.10
C LYS A 31 -15.26 8.73 -7.62
N GLY A 32 -14.22 8.63 -8.43
CA GLY A 32 -12.88 9.09 -8.12
C GLY A 32 -12.00 7.95 -7.60
N THR A 33 -10.93 7.69 -8.35
CA THR A 33 -9.98 6.60 -8.10
C THR A 33 -8.58 7.19 -8.09
N MET A 34 -7.76 6.82 -7.10
CA MET A 34 -6.36 7.25 -7.05
C MET A 34 -5.46 6.05 -6.76
N LYS A 35 -4.27 6.01 -7.39
CA LYS A 35 -3.27 4.99 -7.07
C LYS A 35 -2.75 5.15 -5.65
N ARG A 36 -2.35 4.04 -5.02
CA ARG A 36 -1.59 4.10 -3.75
C ARG A 36 -0.24 4.79 -3.96
N GLY A 37 0.27 5.44 -2.93
CA GLY A 37 1.64 5.96 -2.88
C GLY A 37 2.64 4.84 -2.63
N ARG A 38 3.96 5.09 -2.72
CA ARG A 38 5.00 4.10 -2.44
C ARG A 38 5.47 4.11 -0.99
N THR A 39 5.14 5.19 -0.28
CA THR A 39 5.47 5.43 1.13
C THR A 39 4.23 5.95 1.85
N VAL A 40 4.16 5.83 3.19
CA VAL A 40 3.05 6.39 3.98
C VAL A 40 2.81 7.89 3.68
N PRO A 41 3.83 8.77 3.67
CA PRO A 41 3.60 10.19 3.35
C PRO A 41 3.08 10.42 1.93
N GLU A 42 3.58 9.68 0.94
CA GLU A 42 3.09 9.79 -0.44
C GLU A 42 1.65 9.28 -0.58
N ASP A 43 1.34 8.18 0.11
CA ASP A 43 0.01 7.55 0.13
C ASP A 43 -1.03 8.49 0.73
N LEU A 44 -0.68 9.18 1.84
CA LEU A 44 -1.53 10.20 2.45
C LEU A 44 -1.73 11.41 1.53
N ARG A 45 -0.67 11.88 0.84
CA ARG A 45 -0.81 12.97 -0.13
C ARG A 45 -1.77 12.61 -1.27
N HIS A 46 -1.70 11.38 -1.78
CA HIS A 46 -2.63 10.90 -2.80
C HIS A 46 -4.08 10.86 -2.30
N ALA A 47 -4.30 10.40 -1.07
CA ALA A 47 -5.63 10.40 -0.45
C ALA A 47 -6.19 11.82 -0.27
N THR A 48 -5.39 12.74 0.26
CA THR A 48 -5.78 14.16 0.44
C THR A 48 -6.03 14.84 -0.90
N PHE A 49 -5.20 14.58 -1.90
CA PHE A 49 -5.43 15.08 -3.26
C PHE A 49 -6.78 14.58 -3.79
N LEU A 50 -7.02 13.26 -3.75
CA LEU A 50 -8.27 12.69 -4.24
C LEU A 50 -9.48 13.32 -3.53
N GLN A 51 -9.40 13.51 -2.21
CA GLN A 51 -10.48 14.11 -1.42
C GLN A 51 -10.80 15.56 -1.81
N SER A 52 -9.79 16.33 -2.19
CA SER A 52 -9.93 17.77 -2.46
C SER A 52 -10.03 18.12 -3.94
N ASP A 53 -9.72 17.19 -4.84
CA ASP A 53 -9.73 17.40 -6.28
C ASP A 53 -11.12 17.77 -6.83
N VAL A 54 -11.18 18.89 -7.56
CA VAL A 54 -12.42 19.49 -8.04
C VAL A 54 -13.11 18.59 -9.07
N LYS A 55 -12.36 17.96 -9.99
CA LYS A 55 -12.92 17.08 -11.01
C LYS A 55 -13.57 15.86 -10.36
N ASN A 56 -12.84 15.15 -9.51
CA ASN A 56 -13.32 13.94 -8.82
C ASN A 56 -14.55 14.25 -7.95
N ARG A 57 -14.54 15.38 -7.24
CA ARG A 57 -15.69 15.80 -6.42
C ARG A 57 -16.91 16.11 -7.29
N SER A 58 -16.75 16.80 -8.41
CA SER A 58 -17.86 17.10 -9.33
C SER A 58 -18.50 15.84 -9.90
N GLU A 59 -17.69 14.87 -10.35
CA GLU A 59 -18.19 13.57 -10.81
C GLU A 59 -18.92 12.82 -9.70
N ASN A 60 -18.39 12.84 -8.48
CA ASN A 60 -19.02 12.18 -7.34
C ASN A 60 -20.35 12.84 -6.95
N VAL A 61 -20.42 14.17 -6.90
CA VAL A 61 -21.66 14.92 -6.64
C VAL A 61 -22.73 14.60 -7.67
N MET A 62 -22.37 14.53 -8.96
CA MET A 62 -23.32 14.18 -10.02
C MET A 62 -23.98 12.82 -9.77
N ILE A 63 -23.20 11.80 -9.38
CA ILE A 63 -23.74 10.48 -9.05
C ILE A 63 -24.54 10.49 -7.75
N VAL A 64 -24.10 11.27 -6.76
CA VAL A 64 -24.86 11.45 -5.51
C VAL A 64 -26.22 12.06 -5.77
N ASP A 65 -26.30 13.10 -6.60
CA ASP A 65 -27.57 13.74 -6.96
C ASP A 65 -28.50 12.79 -7.72
N LEU A 66 -27.95 11.98 -8.62
CA LEU A 66 -28.73 10.96 -9.34
C LEU A 66 -29.31 9.91 -8.38
N LEU A 67 -28.50 9.33 -7.50
CA LEU A 67 -28.99 8.33 -6.54
C LEU A 67 -29.90 8.94 -5.47
N ARG A 68 -29.67 10.20 -5.07
CA ARG A 68 -30.59 10.95 -4.20
C ARG A 68 -31.95 11.09 -4.88
N ASN A 69 -31.99 11.43 -6.16
CA ASN A 69 -33.23 11.53 -6.93
C ASN A 69 -33.96 10.19 -6.99
N ASP A 70 -33.25 9.10 -7.32
CA ASP A 70 -33.82 7.75 -7.38
C ASP A 70 -34.41 7.33 -6.02
N LEU A 71 -33.68 7.56 -4.93
CA LEU A 71 -34.15 7.29 -3.56
C LEU A 71 -35.35 8.16 -3.17
N SER A 72 -35.35 9.44 -3.54
CA SER A 72 -36.49 10.34 -3.28
C SER A 72 -37.75 9.84 -3.97
N ARG A 73 -37.68 9.48 -5.26
CA ARG A 73 -38.82 8.93 -5.99
C ARG A 73 -39.34 7.63 -5.38
N LEU A 74 -38.43 6.75 -4.98
CA LEU A 74 -38.78 5.50 -4.28
C LEU A 74 -39.49 5.79 -2.95
N VAL A 75 -38.96 6.67 -2.13
CA VAL A 75 -39.55 7.02 -0.82
C VAL A 75 -40.92 7.66 -1.00
N ASP A 76 -41.07 8.60 -1.93
CA ASP A 76 -42.34 9.26 -2.21
C ASP A 76 -43.40 8.27 -2.70
N ALA A 77 -43.03 7.38 -3.62
CA ALA A 77 -43.92 6.34 -4.16
C ALA A 77 -44.36 5.29 -3.12
N THR A 78 -43.58 5.10 -2.05
CA THR A 78 -43.80 4.02 -1.08
C THR A 78 -44.31 4.49 0.29
N GLY A 79 -44.87 5.72 0.37
CA GLY A 79 -45.54 6.22 1.58
C GLY A 79 -44.77 7.33 2.32
N GLY A 80 -43.79 7.93 1.66
CA GLY A 80 -43.08 9.12 2.12
C GLY A 80 -41.99 8.84 3.15
N GLY A 81 -41.22 9.88 3.43
CA GLY A 81 -40.06 9.83 4.31
C GLY A 81 -39.09 10.97 4.01
N THR A 82 -37.81 10.73 4.28
CA THR A 82 -36.75 11.72 4.05
C THR A 82 -35.57 11.07 3.35
N VAL A 83 -34.86 11.84 2.52
CA VAL A 83 -33.60 11.43 1.90
C VAL A 83 -32.58 12.50 2.22
N LYS A 84 -31.43 12.11 2.78
CA LYS A 84 -30.33 13.00 3.09
C LYS A 84 -29.00 12.41 2.61
N VAL A 85 -28.07 13.30 2.30
CA VAL A 85 -26.67 12.93 2.14
C VAL A 85 -26.06 12.91 3.53
N ASP A 86 -25.50 11.77 3.94
CA ASP A 86 -24.95 11.57 5.29
C ASP A 86 -23.46 11.92 5.34
N SER A 87 -22.71 11.57 4.29
CA SER A 87 -21.31 11.93 4.10
C SER A 87 -20.99 12.14 2.63
N LEU A 88 -20.02 13.01 2.36
CA LEU A 88 -19.49 13.28 1.01
C LEU A 88 -17.97 13.13 1.00
N PHE A 89 -17.46 12.52 -0.07
CA PHE A 89 -16.03 12.47 -0.39
C PHE A 89 -15.18 11.71 0.65
N ASP A 90 -15.73 10.66 1.24
CA ASP A 90 -14.98 9.75 2.10
C ASP A 90 -13.97 8.97 1.28
N ILE A 91 -12.71 8.94 1.73
CA ILE A 91 -11.65 8.18 1.06
C ILE A 91 -11.51 6.80 1.67
N GLU A 92 -11.89 5.80 0.90
CA GLU A 92 -11.69 4.40 1.25
C GLU A 92 -10.38 3.87 0.68
N ARG A 93 -9.64 3.16 1.53
CA ARG A 93 -8.36 2.58 1.18
C ARG A 93 -8.51 1.11 0.82
N TYR A 94 -8.19 0.78 -0.42
CA TYR A 94 -8.05 -0.58 -0.92
C TYR A 94 -6.58 -0.94 -1.12
N ARG A 95 -6.32 -2.22 -1.40
CA ARG A 95 -4.96 -2.76 -1.53
C ARG A 95 -4.15 -2.08 -2.64
N SER A 96 -4.77 -1.80 -3.78
CA SER A 96 -4.13 -1.21 -4.97
C SER A 96 -4.52 0.23 -5.26
N VAL A 97 -5.61 0.74 -4.67
CA VAL A 97 -6.18 2.07 -4.96
C VAL A 97 -6.81 2.71 -3.73
N PHE A 98 -6.97 4.02 -3.77
CA PHE A 98 -7.98 4.75 -3.01
C PHE A 98 -9.23 4.93 -3.85
N GLN A 99 -10.38 4.95 -3.19
CA GLN A 99 -11.66 5.19 -3.81
C GLN A 99 -12.42 6.25 -3.02
N MET A 100 -12.94 7.25 -3.71
CA MET A 100 -13.84 8.23 -3.10
C MET A 100 -15.27 7.69 -3.12
N THR A 101 -15.92 7.75 -1.96
CA THR A 101 -17.29 7.29 -1.71
C THR A 101 -18.11 8.39 -1.04
N SER A 102 -19.43 8.32 -1.20
CA SER A 102 -20.37 9.21 -0.52
C SER A 102 -21.55 8.39 -0.04
N SER A 103 -22.16 8.76 1.08
CA SER A 103 -23.26 8.01 1.71
C SER A 103 -24.57 8.77 1.60
N ILE A 104 -25.60 8.10 1.09
CA ILE A 104 -26.96 8.63 0.99
C ILE A 104 -27.87 7.74 1.83
N VAL A 105 -28.64 8.37 2.71
CA VAL A 105 -29.54 7.67 3.63
C VAL A 105 -30.96 8.14 3.39
N ALA A 106 -31.82 7.21 3.03
CA ALA A 106 -33.25 7.39 2.98
C ALA A 106 -33.90 6.75 4.20
N LYS A 107 -34.76 7.49 4.90
CA LYS A 107 -35.56 7.01 6.03
C LYS A 107 -37.03 7.05 5.66
N ARG A 108 -37.66 5.88 5.65
CA ARG A 108 -39.08 5.71 5.32
C ARG A 108 -39.97 5.97 6.52
N ASN A 109 -41.22 6.35 6.28
CA ASN A 109 -42.23 6.40 7.33
C ASN A 109 -42.55 4.99 7.86
N LYS A 110 -42.81 4.84 9.16
CA LYS A 110 -43.09 3.53 9.79
C LYS A 110 -44.34 2.83 9.23
N SER A 111 -45.29 3.59 8.69
CA SER A 111 -46.49 3.06 8.02
C SER A 111 -46.23 2.56 6.60
N SER A 112 -45.06 2.85 6.01
CA SER A 112 -44.71 2.41 4.66
C SER A 112 -44.56 0.90 4.59
N ARG A 113 -45.21 0.28 3.60
CA ARG A 113 -44.88 -1.07 3.15
C ARG A 113 -44.13 -0.93 1.84
N MET A 114 -42.92 -1.47 1.80
CA MET A 114 -42.07 -1.48 0.62
C MET A 114 -41.65 -2.92 0.35
N GLN A 115 -41.82 -3.35 -0.88
CA GLN A 115 -41.36 -4.62 -1.40
C GLN A 115 -39.99 -4.43 -2.05
N ILE A 116 -39.17 -5.48 -2.01
CA ILE A 116 -37.83 -5.43 -2.62
C ILE A 116 -37.89 -5.18 -4.14
N SER A 117 -38.96 -5.63 -4.80
CA SER A 117 -39.20 -5.38 -6.22
C SER A 117 -39.36 -3.89 -6.54
N GLU A 118 -39.99 -3.11 -5.65
CA GLU A 118 -40.13 -1.66 -5.83
C GLU A 118 -38.78 -0.95 -5.72
N VAL A 119 -37.92 -1.40 -4.80
CA VAL A 119 -36.55 -0.90 -4.65
C VAL A 119 -35.73 -1.21 -5.89
N LEU A 120 -35.74 -2.47 -6.35
CA LEU A 120 -35.00 -2.88 -7.53
C LEU A 120 -35.48 -2.13 -8.77
N ASN A 121 -36.78 -2.06 -9.02
CA ASN A 121 -37.33 -1.36 -10.19
C ASN A 121 -37.02 0.14 -10.20
N SER A 122 -36.88 0.75 -9.02
CA SER A 122 -36.61 2.19 -8.91
C SER A 122 -35.12 2.52 -9.01
N LEU A 123 -34.26 1.71 -8.38
CA LEU A 123 -32.83 1.99 -8.27
C LEU A 123 -32.01 1.36 -9.40
N PHE A 124 -32.47 0.24 -9.97
CA PHE A 124 -31.71 -0.55 -10.94
C PHE A 124 -31.85 -0.03 -12.38
N PRO A 125 -30.77 -0.05 -13.19
CA PRO A 125 -29.38 -0.30 -12.79
C PRO A 125 -28.78 0.89 -12.02
N CYS A 126 -27.70 0.62 -11.29
CA CYS A 126 -27.05 1.65 -10.48
C CYS A 126 -26.55 2.82 -11.36
N GLY A 127 -26.77 4.05 -10.89
CA GLY A 127 -26.37 5.26 -11.61
C GLY A 127 -24.86 5.40 -11.83
N SER A 128 -24.04 4.82 -10.95
CA SER A 128 -22.57 4.90 -11.01
C SER A 128 -21.94 4.13 -12.18
N VAL A 129 -22.65 3.13 -12.71
CA VAL A 129 -22.20 2.22 -13.80
C VAL A 129 -22.97 2.37 -15.11
N THR A 130 -23.95 3.26 -15.11
CA THR A 130 -24.64 3.72 -16.32
C THR A 130 -24.16 5.13 -16.63
N GLY A 131 -24.79 6.16 -16.07
CA GLY A 131 -24.48 7.57 -16.25
C GLY A 131 -25.72 8.44 -16.12
N ALA A 132 -25.59 9.71 -16.47
CA ALA A 132 -26.66 10.70 -16.39
C ALA A 132 -26.81 11.45 -17.72
N PRO A 133 -28.01 11.49 -18.34
CA PRO A 133 -29.27 10.84 -17.94
C PRO A 133 -29.25 9.31 -18.10
N LYS A 134 -29.82 8.57 -17.12
CA LYS A 134 -29.73 7.10 -17.02
C LYS A 134 -30.21 6.38 -18.28
N ILE A 135 -31.42 6.69 -18.76
CA ILE A 135 -32.04 6.02 -19.92
C ILE A 135 -31.19 6.19 -21.18
N ARG A 136 -30.86 7.44 -21.53
CA ARG A 136 -30.06 7.71 -22.73
C ARG A 136 -28.66 7.08 -22.64
N THR A 137 -28.08 7.03 -21.45
CA THR A 137 -26.77 6.38 -21.28
C THR A 137 -26.85 4.87 -21.52
N MET A 138 -27.93 4.22 -21.08
CA MET A 138 -28.14 2.79 -21.35
C MET A 138 -28.34 2.50 -22.85
N GLU A 139 -29.05 3.36 -23.58
CA GLU A 139 -29.17 3.24 -25.05
C GLU A 139 -27.81 3.35 -25.73
N ILE A 140 -26.98 4.31 -25.34
CA ILE A 140 -25.62 4.47 -25.89
C ILE A 140 -24.75 3.24 -25.58
N ILE A 141 -24.87 2.67 -24.39
CA ILE A 141 -24.14 1.45 -24.01
C ILE A 141 -24.56 0.29 -24.93
N ASP A 142 -25.85 0.10 -25.17
CA ASP A 142 -26.39 -0.94 -26.06
C ASP A 142 -25.97 -0.73 -27.53
N GLU A 143 -25.88 0.53 -27.98
CA GLU A 143 -25.41 0.90 -29.32
C GLU A 143 -23.90 0.61 -29.52
N LEU A 144 -23.07 0.71 -28.46
CA LEU A 144 -21.61 0.65 -28.55
C LEU A 144 -21.00 -0.69 -28.13
N GLU A 145 -21.56 -1.38 -27.14
CA GLU A 145 -21.05 -2.66 -26.65
C GLU A 145 -21.52 -3.81 -27.55
N LYS A 146 -20.67 -4.83 -27.72
CA LYS A 146 -20.91 -5.91 -28.68
C LYS A 146 -21.69 -7.09 -28.11
N GLU A 147 -21.93 -7.08 -26.81
CA GLU A 147 -22.48 -8.20 -26.06
C GLU A 147 -23.20 -7.71 -24.80
N PRO A 148 -24.18 -8.47 -24.29
CA PRO A 148 -24.83 -8.15 -23.02
C PRO A 148 -23.84 -8.27 -21.86
N ARG A 149 -23.86 -7.32 -20.92
CA ARG A 149 -22.96 -7.30 -19.75
C ARG A 149 -23.15 -8.47 -18.77
N GLY A 150 -24.26 -9.20 -18.84
CA GLY A 150 -24.55 -10.31 -17.94
C GLY A 150 -24.55 -9.89 -16.47
N VAL A 151 -23.68 -10.51 -15.66
CA VAL A 151 -23.53 -10.17 -14.23
C VAL A 151 -22.90 -8.79 -14.04
N TYR A 152 -21.98 -8.39 -14.92
CA TYR A 152 -21.22 -7.14 -14.80
C TYR A 152 -22.16 -5.94 -14.79
N THR A 153 -21.97 -5.03 -13.81
CA THR A 153 -22.83 -3.85 -13.57
C THR A 153 -24.29 -4.14 -13.20
N GLY A 154 -24.62 -5.41 -12.93
CA GLY A 154 -25.92 -5.84 -12.41
C GLY A 154 -26.11 -5.55 -10.90
N ALA A 155 -26.69 -6.52 -10.17
CA ALA A 155 -26.85 -6.45 -8.72
C ALA A 155 -26.65 -7.84 -8.10
N ILE A 156 -25.76 -7.98 -7.12
CA ILE A 156 -25.56 -9.21 -6.35
C ILE A 156 -25.87 -8.92 -4.89
N GLY A 157 -26.63 -9.79 -4.23
CA GLY A 157 -26.99 -9.55 -2.84
C GLY A 157 -27.92 -10.61 -2.27
N TYR A 158 -28.49 -10.27 -1.12
CA TYR A 158 -29.52 -11.07 -0.48
C TYR A 158 -30.61 -10.16 0.09
N PHE A 159 -31.77 -10.75 0.34
CA PHE A 159 -32.85 -10.18 1.13
C PHE A 159 -33.44 -11.29 2.02
N SER A 160 -34.03 -10.90 3.14
CA SER A 160 -34.55 -11.84 4.15
C SER A 160 -35.99 -11.52 4.56
N PRO A 161 -36.73 -12.50 5.15
CA PRO A 161 -38.13 -12.30 5.57
C PRO A 161 -38.34 -11.17 6.58
N ASP A 162 -37.31 -10.81 7.34
CA ASP A 162 -37.27 -9.66 8.25
C ASP A 162 -37.05 -8.31 7.54
N ARG A 163 -37.16 -8.29 6.20
CA ARG A 163 -37.05 -7.11 5.33
C ARG A 163 -35.68 -6.43 5.36
N ARG A 164 -34.64 -7.14 5.78
CA ARG A 164 -33.26 -6.71 5.55
C ARG A 164 -32.83 -7.11 4.14
N ALA A 165 -32.02 -6.26 3.52
CA ALA A 165 -31.44 -6.52 2.21
C ALA A 165 -30.07 -5.86 2.09
N ILE A 166 -29.14 -6.49 1.39
CA ILE A 166 -27.85 -5.89 1.05
C ILE A 166 -27.51 -6.33 -0.36
N PHE A 167 -27.29 -5.36 -1.24
CA PHE A 167 -26.88 -5.57 -2.62
C PHE A 167 -25.66 -4.71 -2.93
N ASN A 168 -24.73 -5.26 -3.70
CA ASN A 168 -23.60 -4.55 -4.28
C ASN A 168 -23.75 -4.44 -5.80
N VAL A 169 -22.96 -3.55 -6.39
CA VAL A 169 -22.85 -3.45 -7.85
C VAL A 169 -21.74 -4.42 -8.29
N PRO A 170 -21.96 -5.41 -9.18
CA PRO A 170 -20.96 -6.38 -9.59
C PRO A 170 -19.89 -5.78 -10.53
N ILE A 171 -19.02 -4.98 -9.94
CA ILE A 171 -17.75 -4.52 -10.50
C ILE A 171 -16.63 -5.26 -9.76
N ARG A 172 -15.43 -5.38 -10.37
CA ARG A 172 -14.36 -6.24 -9.81
C ARG A 172 -14.87 -7.65 -9.48
N THR A 173 -15.68 -8.20 -10.37
CA THR A 173 -16.39 -9.47 -10.19
C THR A 173 -16.04 -10.38 -11.35
N ILE A 174 -15.63 -11.60 -11.03
CA ILE A 174 -15.20 -12.60 -12.02
C ILE A 174 -16.32 -13.62 -12.16
N VAL A 175 -16.75 -13.88 -13.40
CA VAL A 175 -17.60 -15.03 -13.75
C VAL A 175 -16.69 -16.12 -14.27
N LEU A 176 -16.65 -17.26 -13.58
CA LEU A 176 -15.86 -18.43 -13.96
C LEU A 176 -16.78 -19.49 -14.55
N SER A 177 -16.44 -19.97 -15.74
CA SER A 177 -17.08 -21.09 -16.42
C SER A 177 -16.01 -22.15 -16.70
N GLY A 178 -15.99 -23.21 -15.90
CA GLY A 178 -14.91 -24.20 -15.91
C GLY A 178 -13.54 -23.58 -15.58
N MET A 179 -12.61 -23.63 -16.55
CA MET A 179 -11.25 -23.08 -16.41
C MET A 179 -11.10 -21.66 -16.98
N GLN A 180 -12.16 -21.10 -17.56
CA GLN A 180 -12.17 -19.77 -18.13
C GLN A 180 -12.82 -18.78 -17.16
N GLY A 181 -12.31 -17.56 -17.13
CA GLY A 181 -12.83 -16.50 -16.29
C GLY A 181 -12.95 -15.19 -17.07
N GLU A 182 -14.08 -14.52 -16.89
CA GLU A 182 -14.37 -13.22 -17.49
C GLU A 182 -14.60 -12.17 -16.40
N MET A 183 -14.13 -10.95 -16.63
CA MET A 183 -14.34 -9.82 -15.75
C MET A 183 -14.48 -8.53 -16.57
N GLY A 184 -15.64 -7.90 -16.48
CA GLY A 184 -15.86 -6.57 -17.05
C GLY A 184 -15.03 -5.49 -16.32
N ILE A 185 -14.49 -4.57 -17.11
CA ILE A 185 -13.77 -3.37 -16.64
C ILE A 185 -14.32 -2.15 -17.37
N GLY A 186 -14.31 -1.00 -16.70
CA GLY A 186 -14.87 0.21 -17.27
C GLY A 186 -14.50 1.48 -16.52
N SER A 187 -14.74 2.60 -17.18
CA SER A 187 -14.58 3.95 -16.63
C SER A 187 -15.79 4.82 -16.98
N GLY A 188 -15.96 5.91 -16.25
CA GLY A 188 -16.99 6.90 -16.56
C GLY A 188 -16.46 7.89 -17.58
N ILE A 189 -17.21 8.12 -18.66
CA ILE A 189 -16.81 9.08 -19.70
C ILE A 189 -17.56 10.39 -19.47
N VAL A 190 -16.81 11.49 -19.35
CA VAL A 190 -17.33 12.86 -19.35
C VAL A 190 -16.80 13.63 -20.56
N ALA A 191 -17.33 14.83 -20.82
CA ALA A 191 -16.95 15.63 -21.99
C ALA A 191 -15.43 15.88 -22.10
N ASP A 192 -14.75 16.02 -20.96
CA ASP A 192 -13.31 16.30 -20.88
C ASP A 192 -12.45 15.03 -20.64
N SER A 193 -13.01 13.83 -20.86
CA SER A 193 -12.28 12.57 -20.71
C SER A 193 -11.28 12.36 -21.87
N SER A 194 -10.09 11.85 -21.54
CA SER A 194 -9.09 11.39 -22.53
C SER A 194 -9.17 9.86 -22.65
N PRO A 195 -9.31 9.30 -23.86
CA PRO A 195 -9.38 7.84 -24.05
C PRO A 195 -8.24 7.07 -23.38
N GLU A 196 -7.01 7.58 -23.48
CA GLU A 196 -5.82 6.97 -22.88
C GLU A 196 -5.91 6.96 -21.35
N THR A 197 -6.37 8.06 -20.76
CA THR A 197 -6.50 8.18 -19.30
C THR A 197 -7.56 7.23 -18.76
N GLU A 198 -8.71 7.15 -19.43
CA GLU A 198 -9.81 6.24 -19.06
C GLU A 198 -9.41 4.77 -19.21
N TRP A 199 -8.65 4.44 -20.24
CA TRP A 199 -8.09 3.10 -20.41
C TRP A 199 -7.11 2.73 -19.29
N GLN A 200 -6.22 3.65 -18.90
CA GLN A 200 -5.33 3.43 -17.76
C GLN A 200 -6.09 3.25 -16.44
N GLU A 201 -7.21 3.97 -16.25
CA GLU A 201 -8.09 3.76 -15.10
C GLU A 201 -8.72 2.36 -15.11
N CYS A 202 -9.21 1.88 -16.26
CA CYS A 202 -9.72 0.51 -16.41
C CYS A 202 -8.67 -0.53 -16.01
N LEU A 203 -7.43 -0.39 -16.51
CA LEU A 203 -6.32 -1.28 -16.16
C LEU A 203 -5.97 -1.20 -14.67
N LEU A 204 -5.96 0.00 -14.09
CA LEU A 204 -5.73 0.20 -12.65
C LEU A 204 -6.79 -0.51 -11.80
N LYS A 205 -8.07 -0.46 -12.20
CA LYS A 205 -9.16 -1.18 -11.56
C LYS A 205 -9.03 -2.70 -11.71
N ALA A 206 -8.39 -3.19 -12.78
CA ALA A 206 -8.15 -4.61 -13.03
C ALA A 206 -6.96 -5.19 -12.24
N ARG A 207 -6.02 -4.35 -11.77
CA ARG A 207 -4.76 -4.78 -11.13
C ARG A 207 -4.91 -5.69 -9.92
N PHE A 208 -6.04 -5.63 -9.21
CA PHE A 208 -6.25 -6.54 -8.08
C PHE A 208 -6.25 -8.03 -8.50
N LEU A 209 -6.65 -8.31 -9.75
CA LEU A 209 -6.66 -9.64 -10.36
C LEU A 209 -5.39 -9.91 -11.19
N THR A 210 -4.95 -8.94 -12.00
CA THR A 210 -3.83 -9.13 -12.93
C THR A 210 -2.45 -8.97 -12.29
N SER A 211 -2.38 -8.36 -11.11
CA SER A 211 -1.14 -8.17 -10.35
C SER A 211 -1.39 -8.38 -8.86
N PRO A 212 -1.81 -9.60 -8.45
CA PRO A 212 -2.09 -9.88 -7.06
C PRO A 212 -0.79 -9.76 -6.27
N LEU A 213 -0.82 -8.95 -5.21
CA LEU A 213 0.34 -8.84 -4.34
C LEU A 213 0.63 -10.23 -3.73
N PRO A 214 1.90 -10.67 -3.77
CA PRO A 214 2.31 -11.96 -3.25
C PRO A 214 2.00 -12.07 -1.75
N LYS A 215 2.06 -13.29 -1.21
CA LYS A 215 2.08 -13.46 0.24
C LYS A 215 3.44 -13.00 0.76
N PHE A 216 3.43 -12.08 1.70
CA PHE A 216 4.63 -11.57 2.35
C PHE A 216 4.29 -11.17 3.79
N ASP A 217 5.33 -11.16 4.61
CA ASP A 217 5.33 -10.62 5.96
C ASP A 217 6.20 -9.37 6.05
N LEU A 218 5.92 -8.52 7.03
CA LEU A 218 6.81 -7.43 7.44
C LEU A 218 7.93 -8.00 8.30
N ILE A 219 9.14 -7.46 8.16
CA ILE A 219 10.29 -7.95 8.94
C ILE A 219 11.04 -6.81 9.60
N GLU A 220 11.50 -7.06 10.81
CA GLU A 220 12.46 -6.21 11.49
C GLU A 220 13.69 -7.01 11.91
N THR A 221 14.82 -6.32 11.98
CA THR A 221 16.08 -6.94 12.42
C THR A 221 16.87 -5.91 13.20
N ALA A 222 17.11 -6.19 14.47
CA ALA A 222 17.69 -5.26 15.43
C ALA A 222 18.85 -5.92 16.19
N LEU A 223 19.75 -5.10 16.72
CA LEU A 223 20.77 -5.54 17.66
C LEU A 223 20.17 -5.66 19.06
N TYR A 224 20.39 -6.79 19.72
CA TYR A 224 20.30 -6.93 21.16
C TYR A 224 21.69 -6.73 21.76
N HIS A 225 21.81 -5.74 22.63
CA HIS A 225 22.98 -5.45 23.44
C HIS A 225 22.74 -6.02 24.85
N PRO A 226 23.69 -6.78 25.44
CA PRO A 226 23.51 -7.44 26.74
C PRO A 226 23.05 -6.50 27.86
N GLU A 227 23.63 -5.30 27.91
CA GLU A 227 23.30 -4.30 28.95
C GLU A 227 22.15 -3.34 28.59
N LYS A 228 21.92 -3.08 27.29
CA LYS A 228 21.01 -2.01 26.82
C LYS A 228 19.71 -2.55 26.22
N GLY A 229 19.59 -3.87 26.06
CA GLY A 229 18.48 -4.50 25.37
C GLY A 229 18.51 -4.22 23.87
N ILE A 230 17.33 -4.14 23.24
CA ILE A 230 17.23 -3.89 21.80
C ILE A 230 17.55 -2.44 21.48
N ILE A 231 18.61 -2.23 20.70
CA ILE A 231 19.01 -0.90 20.24
C ILE A 231 17.98 -0.36 19.25
N TYR A 232 17.58 0.90 19.44
CA TYR A 232 16.55 1.61 18.66
C TYR A 232 15.20 0.87 18.58
N LEU A 233 14.79 0.18 19.65
CA LEU A 233 13.52 -0.57 19.68
C LEU A 233 12.32 0.29 19.24
N LYS A 234 12.23 1.53 19.71
CA LYS A 234 11.16 2.46 19.34
C LYS A 234 11.10 2.66 17.81
N ASP A 235 12.22 3.00 17.18
CA ASP A 235 12.25 3.21 15.72
C ASP A 235 11.93 1.94 14.92
N HIS A 236 12.37 0.78 15.41
CA HIS A 236 12.01 -0.51 14.82
C HIS A 236 10.49 -0.74 14.85
N LEU A 237 9.84 -0.49 15.98
CA LEU A 237 8.39 -0.65 16.12
C LEU A 237 7.60 0.42 15.35
N ASP A 238 8.09 1.67 15.31
CA ASP A 238 7.47 2.76 14.56
C ASP A 238 7.49 2.43 13.05
N ARG A 239 8.63 1.99 12.50
CA ARG A 239 8.71 1.58 11.07
C ARG A 239 7.84 0.36 10.76
N LEU A 240 7.77 -0.60 11.69
CA LEU A 240 6.89 -1.77 11.56
C LEU A 240 5.42 -1.33 11.54
N GLN A 241 5.04 -0.40 12.42
CA GLN A 241 3.70 0.18 12.50
C GLN A 241 3.33 0.92 11.21
N ASP A 242 4.23 1.76 10.68
CA ASP A 242 4.00 2.50 9.43
C ASP A 242 3.77 1.55 8.26
N SER A 243 4.56 0.49 8.16
CA SER A 243 4.42 -0.53 7.12
C SER A 243 3.14 -1.34 7.30
N ALA A 244 2.78 -1.67 8.55
CA ALA A 244 1.54 -2.37 8.86
C ALA A 244 0.31 -1.52 8.53
N TYR A 245 0.36 -0.23 8.84
CA TYR A 245 -0.64 0.73 8.41
C TYR A 245 -0.75 0.73 6.89
N TYR A 246 0.35 0.94 6.16
CA TYR A 246 0.36 1.03 4.69
C TYR A 246 -0.26 -0.20 4.00
N PHE A 247 0.13 -1.41 4.43
CA PHE A 247 -0.33 -2.67 3.83
C PHE A 247 -1.62 -3.22 4.46
N ASN A 248 -2.23 -2.51 5.41
CA ASN A 248 -3.43 -2.93 6.14
C ASN A 248 -3.25 -4.25 6.91
N PHE A 249 -2.09 -4.41 7.56
CA PHE A 249 -1.79 -5.53 8.46
C PHE A 249 -2.39 -5.27 9.85
N SER A 250 -2.84 -6.32 10.53
CA SER A 250 -3.22 -6.22 11.94
C SER A 250 -1.99 -5.96 12.81
N PHE A 251 -1.94 -4.79 13.45
CA PHE A 251 -0.83 -4.37 14.30
C PHE A 251 -1.34 -3.95 15.68
N ASN A 252 -0.77 -4.56 16.73
CA ASN A 252 -1.01 -4.17 18.11
C ASN A 252 0.33 -4.00 18.81
N ARG A 253 0.71 -2.74 19.05
CA ARG A 253 2.01 -2.39 19.62
C ARG A 253 2.24 -3.05 20.98
N PHE A 254 1.27 -2.92 21.88
CA PHE A 254 1.35 -3.47 23.23
C PHE A 254 1.55 -4.99 23.23
N ARG A 255 0.83 -5.71 22.36
CA ARG A 255 0.97 -7.16 22.22
C ARG A 255 2.36 -7.54 21.72
N ILE A 256 2.87 -6.84 20.71
CA ILE A 256 4.21 -7.07 20.14
C ILE A 256 5.29 -6.79 21.19
N GLU A 257 5.20 -5.68 21.93
CA GLU A 257 6.15 -5.34 22.99
C GLU A 257 6.14 -6.38 24.12
N THR A 258 4.96 -6.86 24.50
CA THR A 258 4.80 -7.91 25.52
C THR A 258 5.42 -9.25 25.07
N GLU A 259 5.10 -9.72 23.87
CA GLU A 259 5.67 -10.96 23.32
C GLU A 259 7.19 -10.85 23.16
N LEU A 260 7.69 -9.68 22.75
CA LEU A 260 9.12 -9.43 22.62
C LEU A 260 9.83 -9.45 23.97
N GLN A 261 9.27 -8.80 24.99
CA GLN A 261 9.83 -8.82 26.34
C GLN A 261 9.86 -10.24 26.92
N GLN A 262 8.80 -11.03 26.72
CA GLN A 262 8.76 -12.44 27.13
C GLN A 262 9.85 -13.26 26.42
N TYR A 263 10.05 -13.05 25.11
CA TYR A 263 11.11 -13.70 24.35
C TYR A 263 12.50 -13.32 24.88
N LEU A 264 12.74 -12.04 25.14
CA LEU A 264 14.02 -11.54 25.66
C LEU A 264 14.33 -12.07 27.07
N ASN A 265 13.33 -12.20 27.95
CA ASN A 265 13.52 -12.80 29.28
C ASN A 265 13.96 -14.27 29.21
N GLY A 266 13.63 -14.96 28.11
CA GLY A 266 14.07 -16.33 27.84
C GLY A 266 15.47 -16.44 27.23
N LEU A 267 16.07 -15.34 26.77
CA LEU A 267 17.42 -15.33 26.24
C LEU A 267 18.43 -15.45 27.40
N LYS A 268 19.01 -16.64 27.55
CA LYS A 268 20.11 -16.90 28.50
C LYS A 268 21.46 -16.33 28.05
N GLN A 269 21.48 -15.25 27.27
CA GLN A 269 22.67 -14.81 26.54
C GLN A 269 23.27 -13.52 27.09
N HIS A 270 24.56 -13.57 27.39
CA HIS A 270 25.40 -12.41 27.73
C HIS A 270 26.12 -11.80 26.51
N ASP A 271 25.82 -12.31 25.30
CA ASP A 271 26.48 -11.89 24.06
C ASP A 271 25.57 -11.03 23.19
N TYR A 272 26.19 -10.28 22.27
CA TYR A 272 25.47 -9.57 21.23
C TYR A 272 24.68 -10.53 20.35
N SER A 273 23.42 -10.19 20.10
CA SER A 273 22.52 -11.03 19.32
C SER A 273 21.72 -10.23 18.31
N ARG A 274 21.51 -10.81 17.14
CA ARG A 274 20.61 -10.27 16.13
C ARG A 274 19.21 -10.80 16.39
N ILE A 275 18.28 -9.91 16.76
CA ILE A 275 16.86 -10.24 16.91
C ILE A 275 16.15 -9.98 15.58
N ARG A 276 15.42 -10.98 15.09
CA ARG A 276 14.58 -10.87 13.90
C ARG A 276 13.12 -11.05 14.29
N LEU A 277 12.30 -10.07 13.92
CA LEU A 277 10.85 -10.11 14.07
C LEU A 277 10.20 -10.26 12.69
N THR A 278 9.12 -11.02 12.61
CA THR A 278 8.31 -11.16 11.39
C THR A 278 6.84 -11.06 11.76
N LEU A 279 6.10 -10.18 11.09
CA LEU A 279 4.68 -9.90 11.33
C LEU A 279 3.87 -10.20 10.07
N SER A 280 2.95 -11.15 10.15
CA SER A 280 2.07 -11.50 9.05
C SER A 280 0.85 -10.57 8.94
N GLY A 281 0.15 -10.63 7.80
CA GLY A 281 -1.02 -9.80 7.52
C GLY A 281 -2.13 -9.85 8.58
N ASN A 282 -2.35 -11.02 9.18
CA ASN A 282 -3.32 -11.24 10.27
C ASN A 282 -2.76 -10.92 11.66
N GLY A 283 -1.55 -10.36 11.73
CA GLY A 283 -0.91 -9.95 12.98
C GLY A 283 -0.27 -11.09 13.76
N LYS A 284 0.03 -12.25 13.17
CA LYS A 284 0.83 -13.29 13.84
C LYS A 284 2.29 -12.81 13.88
N LEU A 285 2.89 -12.86 15.07
CA LEU A 285 4.27 -12.47 15.30
C LEU A 285 5.15 -13.73 15.39
N HIS A 286 6.34 -13.66 14.81
CA HIS A 286 7.40 -14.64 14.99
C HIS A 286 8.69 -13.92 15.36
N ILE A 287 9.36 -14.37 16.42
CA ILE A 287 10.59 -13.78 16.95
C ILE A 287 11.68 -14.86 16.96
N SER A 288 12.86 -14.50 16.48
CA SER A 288 14.03 -15.37 16.47
C SER A 288 15.29 -14.56 16.81
N SER A 289 16.33 -15.26 17.26
CA SER A 289 17.62 -14.66 17.60
C SER A 289 18.77 -15.52 17.08
N SER A 290 19.90 -14.88 16.82
CA SER A 290 21.16 -15.54 16.46
C SER A 290 22.33 -14.69 16.94
N ASN A 291 23.35 -15.29 17.53
CA ASN A 291 24.55 -14.57 17.97
C ASN A 291 25.15 -13.76 16.81
N CYS A 292 25.71 -12.60 17.14
CA CYS A 292 26.46 -11.78 16.19
C CYS A 292 27.69 -11.16 16.86
N ALA A 293 28.62 -10.67 16.05
CA ALA A 293 29.74 -9.89 16.55
C ALA A 293 29.24 -8.59 17.21
N SER A 294 30.08 -8.00 18.06
CA SER A 294 29.85 -6.65 18.56
C SER A 294 29.73 -5.66 17.40
N PRO A 295 28.84 -4.65 17.49
CA PRO A 295 28.69 -3.65 16.45
C PRO A 295 29.96 -2.77 16.35
N GLY A 296 30.11 -2.09 15.21
CA GLY A 296 30.96 -0.91 15.09
C GLY A 296 30.37 0.30 15.79
N ALA A 297 30.86 1.49 15.46
CA ALA A 297 30.35 2.74 16.04
C ALA A 297 28.88 3.00 15.65
N PHE A 298 28.15 3.73 16.49
CA PHE A 298 26.79 4.20 16.19
C PHE A 298 26.77 5.62 15.59
N GLU A 299 27.95 6.16 15.30
CA GLU A 299 28.18 7.50 14.79
C GLU A 299 29.18 7.45 13.64
N LEU A 300 29.04 8.37 12.68
CA LEU A 300 30.11 8.60 11.70
C LEU A 300 31.21 9.43 12.37
N PRO A 301 32.49 9.16 12.08
CA PRO A 301 33.61 9.88 12.70
C PRO A 301 33.59 11.37 12.34
N GLU A 302 33.99 12.22 13.29
CA GLU A 302 34.12 13.67 13.03
C GLU A 302 35.17 13.95 11.95
N LYS A 303 36.28 13.20 11.99
CA LYS A 303 37.28 13.17 10.94
C LYS A 303 37.30 11.79 10.29
N PRO A 304 36.88 11.68 9.01
CA PRO A 304 36.84 10.42 8.28
C PRO A 304 38.15 9.60 8.33
N SER A 305 39.30 10.28 8.38
CA SER A 305 40.63 9.68 8.45
C SER A 305 40.97 9.02 9.80
N GLU A 306 40.23 9.32 10.87
CA GLU A 306 40.49 8.81 12.23
C GLU A 306 39.72 7.51 12.54
N TYR A 307 38.98 6.95 11.57
CA TYR A 307 38.31 5.66 11.75
C TYR A 307 39.25 4.49 11.44
N HIS A 308 39.78 3.86 12.48
CA HIS A 308 40.87 2.86 12.36
C HIS A 308 40.42 1.39 12.22
N ALA A 309 39.12 1.12 12.04
CA ALA A 309 38.68 -0.26 11.81
C ALA A 309 39.02 -0.74 10.40
N LYS A 310 39.28 -2.05 10.24
CA LYS A 310 39.53 -2.65 8.93
C LYS A 310 38.29 -2.46 8.02
N PRO A 311 38.44 -1.89 6.81
CA PRO A 311 37.32 -1.67 5.92
C PRO A 311 36.74 -2.98 5.39
N VAL A 312 35.41 -3.03 5.29
CA VAL A 312 34.70 -4.10 4.61
C VAL A 312 34.76 -3.91 3.09
N LEU A 313 34.80 -5.00 2.34
CA LEU A 313 34.82 -4.96 0.88
C LEU A 313 33.40 -4.87 0.33
N ILE A 314 33.15 -3.94 -0.58
CA ILE A 314 31.89 -3.82 -1.31
C ILE A 314 32.14 -3.71 -2.81
N ASP A 315 31.11 -3.97 -3.60
CA ASP A 315 31.13 -3.78 -5.06
C ASP A 315 29.73 -3.34 -5.54
N PHE A 316 29.53 -3.14 -6.84
CA PHE A 316 28.23 -2.84 -7.43
C PHE A 316 27.46 -4.12 -7.78
N ALA A 317 26.15 -4.09 -7.56
CA ALA A 317 25.27 -5.13 -8.06
C ALA A 317 25.07 -4.99 -9.58
N ASP A 318 24.97 -6.13 -10.28
CA ASP A 318 24.65 -6.17 -11.71
C ASP A 318 23.19 -5.76 -12.00
N GLN A 319 22.32 -5.95 -11.01
CA GLN A 319 20.88 -5.78 -11.13
C GLN A 319 20.47 -4.37 -10.69
N LYS A 320 19.43 -3.84 -11.34
CA LYS A 320 18.83 -2.54 -10.97
C LYS A 320 17.60 -2.70 -10.08
N ILE A 321 17.39 -1.72 -9.20
CA ILE A 321 16.24 -1.62 -8.31
C ILE A 321 15.11 -0.81 -8.98
N ASP A 322 13.89 -1.34 -8.93
CA ASP A 322 12.70 -0.60 -9.36
C ASP A 322 12.18 0.32 -8.23
N SER A 323 12.65 1.57 -8.26
CA SER A 323 12.24 2.66 -7.36
C SER A 323 10.78 3.10 -7.50
N SER A 324 10.03 2.57 -8.48
CA SER A 324 8.59 2.81 -8.62
C SER A 324 7.73 1.92 -7.72
N THR A 325 8.31 0.83 -7.18
CA THR A 325 7.59 -0.11 -6.32
C THR A 325 7.60 0.32 -4.84
N PRO A 326 6.59 -0.07 -4.04
CA PRO A 326 6.61 0.17 -2.60
C PRO A 326 7.64 -0.71 -1.85
N TRP A 327 8.10 -1.81 -2.47
CA TRP A 327 8.90 -2.85 -1.79
C TRP A 327 10.24 -2.36 -1.27
N VAL A 328 10.82 -1.35 -1.91
CA VAL A 328 12.10 -0.77 -1.52
C VAL A 328 11.96 0.20 -0.33
N PHE A 329 10.74 0.68 -0.06
CA PHE A 329 10.48 1.65 1.00
C PHE A 329 9.97 1.03 2.30
N HIS A 330 9.66 -0.26 2.27
CA HIS A 330 9.09 -1.03 3.38
C HIS A 330 9.92 -2.28 3.62
N LYS A 331 10.23 -2.56 4.89
CA LYS A 331 11.05 -3.73 5.24
C LYS A 331 10.16 -4.99 5.28
N THR A 332 10.15 -5.72 4.17
CA THR A 332 9.31 -6.92 3.99
C THR A 332 10.16 -8.17 3.75
N THR A 333 9.51 -9.32 3.70
CA THR A 333 10.09 -10.59 3.20
C THR A 333 10.23 -10.64 1.68
N MET A 334 9.72 -9.65 0.93
CA MET A 334 9.90 -9.54 -0.52
C MET A 334 11.31 -9.05 -0.85
N ARG A 335 12.30 -9.95 -0.68
CA ARG A 335 13.72 -9.62 -0.74
C ARG A 335 14.54 -10.54 -1.63
N GLN A 336 13.90 -11.34 -2.48
CA GLN A 336 14.58 -12.33 -3.33
C GLN A 336 15.77 -11.75 -4.10
N LEU A 337 15.62 -10.55 -4.68
CA LEU A 337 16.70 -9.85 -5.38
C LEU A 337 17.90 -9.57 -4.46
N TYR A 338 17.64 -8.99 -3.29
CA TYR A 338 18.66 -8.67 -2.30
C TYR A 338 19.32 -9.93 -1.73
N ASP A 339 18.54 -10.98 -1.47
CA ASP A 339 19.05 -12.22 -0.88
C ASP A 339 19.96 -12.96 -1.88
N GLN A 340 19.58 -13.04 -3.16
CA GLN A 340 20.41 -13.61 -4.23
C GLN A 340 21.71 -12.81 -4.44
N ALA A 341 21.61 -11.48 -4.50
CA ALA A 341 22.78 -10.61 -4.64
C ALA A 341 23.72 -10.72 -3.43
N TYR A 342 23.17 -10.83 -2.23
CA TYR A 342 23.95 -10.99 -1.00
C TYR A 342 24.67 -12.34 -0.94
N GLU A 343 24.02 -13.43 -1.35
CA GLU A 343 24.65 -14.76 -1.45
C GLU A 343 25.80 -14.76 -2.46
N LYS A 344 25.60 -14.14 -3.64
CA LYS A 344 26.65 -13.97 -4.65
C LYS A 344 27.80 -13.11 -4.15
N ALA A 345 27.52 -11.98 -3.49
CA ALA A 345 28.54 -11.11 -2.92
C ALA A 345 29.42 -11.87 -1.93
N ARG A 346 28.81 -12.65 -1.03
CA ARG A 346 29.53 -13.44 -0.02
C ARG A 346 30.42 -14.52 -0.62
N SER A 347 30.00 -15.16 -1.72
CA SER A 347 30.85 -16.17 -2.38
C SER A 347 32.09 -15.55 -3.04
N MET A 348 32.06 -14.26 -3.33
CA MET A 348 33.19 -13.46 -3.84
C MET A 348 34.04 -12.83 -2.72
N GLY A 349 33.72 -13.08 -1.45
CA GLY A 349 34.41 -12.48 -0.30
C GLY A 349 34.02 -11.02 -0.03
N LEU A 350 32.97 -10.52 -0.69
CA LEU A 350 32.40 -9.20 -0.43
C LEU A 350 31.51 -9.24 0.81
N PHE A 351 31.45 -8.10 1.49
CA PHE A 351 30.56 -7.88 2.62
C PHE A 351 29.14 -7.53 2.15
N ASP A 352 29.02 -6.68 1.13
CA ASP A 352 27.75 -6.26 0.55
C ASP A 352 27.96 -5.78 -0.91
N VAL A 353 26.88 -5.61 -1.67
CA VAL A 353 26.90 -4.99 -3.01
C VAL A 353 25.89 -3.85 -3.09
N LEU A 354 26.27 -2.75 -3.73
CA LEU A 354 25.45 -1.54 -3.89
C LEU A 354 24.61 -1.60 -5.16
N PHE A 355 23.31 -1.37 -5.02
CA PHE A 355 22.40 -1.28 -6.15
C PHE A 355 22.32 0.13 -6.74
N CYS A 356 21.93 0.18 -8.01
CA CYS A 356 21.48 1.40 -8.69
C CYS A 356 20.02 1.23 -9.11
N ASN A 357 19.28 2.33 -9.30
CA ASN A 357 17.94 2.28 -9.85
C ASN A 357 17.93 2.41 -11.39
N GLY A 358 16.72 2.45 -11.99
CA GLY A 358 16.54 2.64 -13.43
C GLY A 358 17.16 3.91 -14.02
N ARG A 359 17.42 4.93 -13.19
CA ARG A 359 18.07 6.21 -13.55
C ARG A 359 19.56 6.25 -13.22
N ASP A 360 20.16 5.10 -12.90
CA ASP A 360 21.57 4.95 -12.50
C ASP A 360 21.96 5.67 -11.19
N GLU A 361 20.98 6.08 -10.40
CA GLU A 361 21.21 6.62 -9.06
C GLU A 361 21.49 5.46 -8.09
N ILE A 362 22.50 5.62 -7.24
CA ILE A 362 22.81 4.70 -6.14
C ILE A 362 21.62 4.63 -5.17
N THR A 363 21.28 3.43 -4.70
CA THR A 363 20.22 3.21 -3.72
C THR A 363 20.80 2.81 -2.37
N GLU A 364 20.96 1.50 -2.14
CA GLU A 364 21.42 0.89 -0.92
C GLU A 364 22.14 -0.44 -1.22
N GLY A 365 22.72 -1.05 -0.20
CA GLY A 365 23.23 -2.42 -0.27
C GLY A 365 22.16 -3.46 0.02
N CYS A 366 22.53 -4.73 0.03
CA CYS A 366 21.63 -5.83 0.40
C CYS A 366 21.16 -5.72 1.84
N ILE A 367 22.07 -5.32 2.75
CA ILE A 367 21.79 -5.24 4.18
C ILE A 367 22.23 -3.92 4.80
N THR A 368 22.67 -2.95 3.99
CA THR A 368 23.24 -1.68 4.45
C THR A 368 22.72 -0.48 3.67
N ASN A 369 22.78 0.70 4.30
CA ASN A 369 22.77 1.97 3.58
C ASN A 369 24.21 2.49 3.44
N ILE A 370 24.47 3.33 2.43
CA ILE A 370 25.78 3.87 2.10
C ILE A 370 25.88 5.37 2.45
N PHE A 371 27.04 5.76 2.98
CA PHE A 371 27.50 7.14 3.11
C PHE A 371 28.85 7.28 2.42
N ILE A 372 29.07 8.40 1.75
CA ILE A 372 30.36 8.78 1.17
C ILE A 372 30.86 10.07 1.79
N VAL A 373 32.17 10.29 1.74
CA VAL A 373 32.79 11.58 2.00
C VAL A 373 33.29 12.15 0.68
N LYS A 374 32.89 13.38 0.37
CA LYS A 374 33.35 14.15 -0.78
C LYS A 374 33.42 15.61 -0.40
N ASP A 375 34.53 16.27 -0.69
CA ASP A 375 34.78 17.68 -0.36
C ASP A 375 34.60 17.94 1.16
N GLY A 376 35.07 17.01 1.99
CA GLY A 376 34.94 17.06 3.45
C GLY A 376 33.52 16.92 4.01
N CYS A 377 32.52 16.59 3.17
CA CYS A 377 31.12 16.46 3.55
C CYS A 377 30.61 15.03 3.44
N TYR A 378 29.74 14.61 4.36
CA TYR A 378 29.05 13.33 4.29
C TYR A 378 27.80 13.41 3.41
N TYR A 379 27.68 12.48 2.46
CA TYR A 379 26.51 12.33 1.60
C TYR A 379 25.96 10.91 1.63
N THR A 380 24.63 10.78 1.56
CA THR A 380 23.93 9.51 1.38
C THR A 380 22.85 9.67 0.32
N PRO A 381 22.49 8.63 -0.47
CA PRO A 381 21.42 8.75 -1.43
C PRO A 381 20.09 9.14 -0.76
N PRO A 382 19.25 9.98 -1.38
CA PRO A 382 17.95 10.32 -0.82
C PRO A 382 17.02 9.11 -0.86
N ARG A 383 16.04 9.07 0.06
CA ARG A 383 15.03 7.98 0.07
C ARG A 383 14.40 7.78 -1.32
N MET A 384 14.16 8.86 -2.07
CA MET A 384 13.53 8.82 -3.40
C MET A 384 14.32 8.12 -4.51
N SER A 385 15.61 7.84 -4.28
CA SER A 385 16.38 6.96 -5.16
C SER A 385 15.92 5.49 -5.07
N GLY A 386 15.08 5.14 -4.09
CA GLY A 386 14.47 3.81 -3.98
C GLY A 386 15.25 2.92 -3.02
N LEU A 387 15.30 3.35 -1.76
CA LEU A 387 15.97 2.65 -0.67
C LEU A 387 15.10 2.62 0.59
N LEU A 388 15.40 1.66 1.46
CA LEU A 388 14.77 1.60 2.77
C LEU A 388 15.37 2.70 3.65
N ASP A 389 14.51 3.40 4.39
CA ASP A 389 14.96 4.32 5.42
C ASP A 389 15.47 3.53 6.63
N GLY A 390 16.74 3.08 6.52
CA GLY A 390 17.40 2.28 7.54
C GLY A 390 17.50 3.07 8.85
N ILE A 391 17.28 2.39 9.97
CA ILE A 391 17.24 3.06 11.28
C ILE A 391 18.58 3.71 11.59
N MET A 392 19.70 3.03 11.33
CA MET A 392 21.02 3.64 11.50
C MET A 392 21.19 4.89 10.62
N ARG A 393 20.83 4.81 9.34
CA ARG A 393 20.86 5.95 8.41
C ARG A 393 20.02 7.13 8.94
N LYS A 394 18.79 6.87 9.37
CA LYS A 394 17.88 7.87 9.96
C LYS A 394 18.51 8.54 11.18
N GLN A 395 19.08 7.75 12.09
CA GLN A 395 19.75 8.28 13.29
C GLN A 395 20.94 9.18 12.90
N LEU A 396 21.79 8.75 11.98
CA LEU A 396 22.94 9.52 11.50
C LEU A 396 22.57 10.85 10.81
N LEU A 397 21.43 10.90 10.12
CA LEU A 397 20.91 12.13 9.51
C LEU A 397 20.29 13.09 10.54
N SER A 398 19.80 12.58 11.66
CA SER A 398 19.05 13.35 12.65
C SER A 398 19.92 14.10 13.67
N VAL A 399 21.19 13.71 13.82
CA VAL A 399 22.11 14.32 14.79
C VAL A 399 22.67 15.62 14.23
N ASP A 400 22.44 16.72 14.93
CA ASP A 400 23.06 18.02 14.63
C ASP A 400 24.55 17.97 15.03
N ARG A 401 25.43 18.26 14.07
CA ARG A 401 26.89 18.15 14.25
C ARG A 401 27.65 18.96 13.19
N PRO A 402 28.92 19.33 13.44
CA PRO A 402 29.71 20.17 12.53
C PRO A 402 29.84 19.62 11.09
N PHE A 403 29.71 18.29 10.92
CA PHE A 403 29.70 17.58 9.64
C PHE A 403 28.42 16.76 9.46
N GLN A 404 27.27 17.43 9.49
CA GLN A 404 25.96 16.79 9.35
C GLN A 404 25.84 16.12 7.97
N PRO A 405 25.50 14.82 7.89
CA PRO A 405 25.28 14.15 6.63
C PRO A 405 24.08 14.75 5.90
N ARG A 406 24.18 14.82 4.57
CA ARG A 406 23.11 15.33 3.71
C ARG A 406 22.68 14.30 2.70
N GLU A 407 21.40 14.32 2.38
CA GLU A 407 20.91 13.56 1.23
C GLU A 407 21.37 14.23 -0.07
N ARG A 408 21.93 13.45 -0.99
CA ARG A 408 22.31 13.90 -2.33
C ARG A 408 22.15 12.72 -3.29
N ILE A 409 21.62 12.95 -4.49
CA ILE A 409 21.63 11.91 -5.54
C ILE A 409 23.09 11.57 -5.83
N LEU A 410 23.43 10.28 -5.74
CA LEU A 410 24.78 9.77 -5.98
C LEU A 410 24.76 8.84 -7.20
N TYR A 411 25.85 8.84 -7.96
CA TYR A 411 26.09 7.93 -9.08
C TYR A 411 27.30 7.03 -8.78
N LYS A 412 27.56 6.04 -9.63
CA LYS A 412 28.71 5.12 -9.45
C LYS A 412 30.03 5.87 -9.36
N GLU A 413 30.20 6.92 -10.17
CA GLU A 413 31.38 7.77 -10.19
C GLU A 413 31.59 8.47 -8.85
N ASP A 414 30.51 8.88 -8.15
CA ASP A 414 30.63 9.46 -6.82
C ASP A 414 31.15 8.46 -5.78
N ILE A 415 30.80 7.18 -5.91
CA ILE A 415 31.30 6.12 -5.02
C ILE A 415 32.77 5.83 -5.31
N ILE A 416 33.14 5.79 -6.60
CA ILE A 416 34.52 5.53 -7.04
C ILE A 416 35.47 6.66 -6.63
N GLN A 417 35.00 7.91 -6.71
CA GLN A 417 35.80 9.10 -6.41
C GLN A 417 35.70 9.56 -4.95
N ALA A 418 34.93 8.85 -4.11
CA ALA A 418 34.77 9.22 -2.71
C ALA A 418 36.11 9.16 -1.96
N GLU A 419 36.35 10.15 -1.09
CA GLU A 419 37.51 10.17 -0.19
C GLU A 419 37.43 9.01 0.81
N HIS A 420 36.22 8.75 1.31
CA HIS A 420 35.92 7.65 2.23
C HIS A 420 34.53 7.09 1.98
N LEU A 421 34.36 5.79 2.23
CA LEU A 421 33.07 5.10 2.16
C LEU A 421 32.71 4.51 3.52
N PHE A 422 31.44 4.60 3.89
CA PHE A 422 30.89 4.00 5.10
C PHE A 422 29.58 3.30 4.80
N VAL A 423 29.46 2.05 5.19
CA VAL A 423 28.19 1.32 5.16
C VAL A 423 27.63 1.19 6.56
N CYS A 424 26.30 1.19 6.70
CA CYS A 424 25.68 1.16 8.01
C CYS A 424 24.39 0.33 8.06
N ASN A 425 24.12 -0.28 9.21
CA ASN A 425 22.81 -0.80 9.59
C ASN A 425 22.68 -0.89 11.12
N SER A 426 21.45 -1.08 11.63
CA SER A 426 21.19 -1.08 13.07
C SER A 426 21.73 -2.31 13.82
N VAL A 427 22.24 -3.33 13.12
CA VAL A 427 22.84 -4.52 13.73
C VAL A 427 24.35 -4.35 13.92
N ARG A 428 25.03 -3.81 12.90
CA ARG A 428 26.49 -3.77 12.82
C ARG A 428 27.08 -2.39 13.05
N GLY A 429 26.26 -1.36 13.24
CA GLY A 429 26.75 0.00 13.36
C GLY A 429 27.19 0.57 12.00
N VAL A 430 28.08 1.55 12.08
CA VAL A 430 28.83 2.15 10.98
C VAL A 430 30.12 1.36 10.78
N LEU A 431 30.40 0.98 9.54
CA LEU A 431 31.60 0.27 9.13
C LEU A 431 32.26 1.03 7.97
N PRO A 432 33.59 1.25 8.00
CA PRO A 432 34.32 1.77 6.88
C PRO A 432 34.26 0.73 5.76
N ALA A 433 34.13 1.20 4.53
CA ALA A 433 34.04 0.35 3.35
C ALA A 433 35.10 0.76 2.33
N GLN A 434 35.41 -0.18 1.43
CA GLN A 434 36.23 0.09 0.26
C GLN A 434 35.67 -0.70 -0.92
N LEU A 435 35.70 -0.09 -2.10
CA LEU A 435 35.37 -0.81 -3.33
C LEU A 435 36.42 -1.89 -3.60
N GLN A 436 35.98 -3.07 -4.01
CA GLN A 436 36.87 -4.10 -4.51
C GLN A 436 37.60 -3.55 -5.74
N LYS A 437 38.94 -3.56 -5.69
CA LYS A 437 39.76 -3.18 -6.85
C LYS A 437 39.68 -4.32 -7.87
N HIS A 438 39.24 -4.01 -9.09
CA HIS A 438 39.30 -4.91 -10.23
C HIS A 438 40.66 -4.88 -10.91
#